data_AF-A0A6C0BLW2-F1
#
_entry.id   AF-A0A6C0BLW2-F1
#
_cell.length_a   1.000
_cell.length_b   1.000
_cell.length_c   1.000
_cell.angle_alpha   90.00
_cell.angle_beta   90.00
_cell.angle_gamma   90.00
#
_symmetry.space_group_name_H-M   'P 1'
#
loop_
_entity.id
_entity.type
_entity.pdbx_description
1 polymer ?
#
loop_
_entity_poly.entity_id
_entity_poly.type
_entity_poly.pdbx_seq_one_letter_code
_entity_poly.pdbx_strand_id
1 'polypeptide(L)'
;MEFISPFWDLLFFRCDLPEQARLMRVCSRIYRVGTTDSRMMHRLKIQHRRWQARALPDQTPEKCLVMCQKDGYWLRYVHYQTPEICQAAVTQDPHALKFVHEQFKTLSLCLQAVRQRGSVIDLVPRHLITYEMCRAVLHSMDSYKAFSYVPEVFRTPDLCLAAVKRSGECLSYIIPSKQSLRICKAAIKKSPAALRHVHPENLTEELCLYAVQLDYCALAYVPREKQTRQVCLAAIHQCGSALNYVYPERQTLEMCRSAIQKDPQNMLSVRIFDRIDPFNASSL
;
A
#
# COMPACT_ATOMS: atom_id res chain seq x y z
N MET A 1 -10.50 23.81 -45.09
CA MET A 1 -10.01 22.62 -45.82
C MET A 1 -9.86 21.42 -44.87
N GLU A 2 -10.99 20.88 -44.37
CA GLU A 2 -11.04 19.73 -43.45
C GLU A 2 -11.10 18.36 -44.20
N PHE A 3 -11.18 18.40 -45.52
CA PHE A 3 -11.49 17.23 -46.38
C PHE A 3 -10.39 16.17 -46.51
N ILE A 4 -9.16 16.40 -46.03
CA ILE A 4 -8.03 15.45 -46.19
C ILE A 4 -7.80 14.62 -44.92
N SER A 5 -8.47 14.93 -43.81
CA SER A 5 -8.32 14.15 -42.57
C SER A 5 -8.65 12.66 -42.76
N PRO A 6 -9.77 12.27 -43.40
CA PRO A 6 -10.12 10.87 -43.56
C PRO A 6 -9.11 10.08 -44.39
N PHE A 7 -8.47 10.73 -45.36
CA PHE A 7 -7.43 10.12 -46.19
C PHE A 7 -6.19 9.74 -45.37
N TRP A 8 -5.67 10.67 -44.57
CA TRP A 8 -4.49 10.39 -43.73
C TRP A 8 -4.81 9.36 -42.65
N ASP A 9 -6.03 9.38 -42.09
CA ASP A 9 -6.48 8.36 -41.15
C ASP A 9 -6.52 6.96 -41.81
N LEU A 10 -7.00 6.85 -43.06
CA LEU A 10 -6.97 5.63 -43.87
C LEU A 10 -5.55 5.19 -44.26
N LEU A 11 -4.66 6.12 -44.58
CA LEU A 11 -3.27 5.81 -44.94
C LEU A 11 -2.49 5.30 -43.74
N PHE A 12 -2.53 6.03 -42.62
CA PHE A 12 -1.92 5.58 -41.38
C PHE A 12 -2.54 4.26 -40.89
N PHE A 13 -3.81 3.98 -41.19
CA PHE A 13 -4.45 2.69 -40.92
C PHE A 13 -3.82 1.52 -41.70
N ARG A 14 -3.22 1.74 -42.87
CA ARG A 14 -2.59 0.67 -43.66
C ARG A 14 -1.11 0.44 -43.36
N CYS A 15 -0.44 1.41 -42.76
CA CYS A 15 0.99 1.36 -42.45
C CYS A 15 1.30 0.74 -41.06
N ASP A 16 2.46 0.10 -40.94
CA ASP A 16 2.99 -0.40 -39.66
C ASP A 16 3.62 0.72 -38.80
N LEU A 17 3.98 0.44 -37.54
CA LEU A 17 4.50 1.47 -36.63
C LEU A 17 5.77 2.19 -37.16
N PRO A 18 6.78 1.47 -37.71
CA PRO A 18 7.91 2.10 -38.39
C PRO A 18 7.51 3.01 -39.57
N GLU A 19 6.59 2.57 -40.42
CA GLU A 19 6.11 3.35 -41.56
C GLU A 19 5.29 4.57 -41.12
N GLN A 20 4.45 4.44 -40.08
CA GLN A 20 3.74 5.56 -39.49
C GLN A 20 4.73 6.59 -38.92
N ALA A 21 5.82 6.15 -38.27
CA ALA A 21 6.87 7.03 -37.79
C ALA A 21 7.61 7.76 -38.93
N ARG A 22 7.82 7.09 -40.08
CA ARG A 22 8.35 7.72 -41.29
C ARG A 22 7.38 8.75 -41.88
N LEU A 23 6.09 8.42 -41.98
CA LEU A 23 5.04 9.32 -42.47
C LEU A 23 4.92 10.59 -41.63
N MET A 24 5.02 10.48 -40.30
CA MET A 24 5.02 11.65 -39.40
C MET A 24 6.20 12.60 -39.61
N ARG A 25 7.28 12.16 -40.28
CA ARG A 25 8.44 12.99 -40.60
C ARG A 25 8.35 13.70 -41.97
N VAL A 26 7.34 13.38 -42.78
CA VAL A 26 7.24 13.89 -44.16
C VAL A 26 6.96 15.40 -44.19
N CYS A 27 5.99 15.89 -43.39
CA CYS A 27 5.74 17.33 -43.26
C CYS A 27 4.99 17.66 -41.96
N SER A 28 5.07 18.93 -41.54
CA SER A 28 4.46 19.44 -40.30
C SER A 28 2.95 19.23 -40.23
N ARG A 29 2.27 19.23 -41.38
CA ARG A 29 0.82 18.97 -41.47
C ARG A 29 0.48 17.52 -41.16
N ILE A 30 1.22 16.56 -41.71
CA ILE A 30 1.03 15.12 -41.46
C ILE A 30 1.41 14.79 -40.02
N TYR A 31 2.46 15.42 -39.49
CA TYR A 31 2.83 15.33 -38.08
C TYR A 31 1.65 15.70 -37.18
N ARG A 32 1.05 16.88 -37.36
CA ARG A 32 -0.09 17.35 -36.53
C ARG A 32 -1.32 16.43 -36.61
N VAL A 33 -1.62 15.90 -37.79
CA VAL A 33 -2.71 14.94 -38.01
C VAL A 33 -2.41 13.58 -37.35
N GLY A 34 -1.14 13.18 -37.37
CA GLY A 34 -0.65 11.94 -36.76
C GLY A 34 -0.58 12.02 -35.24
N THR A 35 -0.18 13.16 -34.66
CA THR A 35 0.08 13.29 -33.22
C THR A 35 -1.11 13.75 -32.40
N THR A 36 -2.31 13.84 -32.99
CA THR A 36 -3.52 14.05 -32.20
C THR A 36 -3.74 12.84 -31.29
N ASP A 37 -3.77 13.04 -29.97
CA ASP A 37 -3.82 11.95 -28.97
C ASP A 37 -4.92 10.91 -29.26
N SER A 38 -6.11 11.38 -29.61
CA SER A 38 -7.25 10.51 -29.94
C SER A 38 -6.96 9.56 -31.10
N ARG A 39 -6.26 10.05 -32.15
CA ARG A 39 -5.94 9.29 -33.36
C ARG A 39 -4.73 8.39 -33.17
N MET A 40 -3.70 8.88 -32.49
CA MET A 40 -2.54 8.06 -32.13
C MET A 40 -2.96 6.86 -31.27
N MET A 41 -3.78 7.10 -30.24
CA MET A 41 -4.32 6.04 -29.40
C MET A 41 -5.24 5.08 -30.16
N HIS A 42 -6.07 5.60 -31.07
CA HIS A 42 -6.91 4.75 -31.94
C HIS A 42 -6.06 3.83 -32.83
N ARG A 43 -5.01 4.35 -33.47
CA ARG A 43 -4.11 3.56 -34.34
C ARG A 43 -3.26 2.55 -33.58
N LEU A 44 -2.75 2.93 -32.41
CA LEU A 44 -2.05 2.00 -31.52
C LEU A 44 -2.96 0.85 -31.09
N LYS A 45 -4.23 1.11 -30.77
CA LYS A 45 -5.22 0.06 -30.46
C LYS A 45 -5.46 -0.87 -31.66
N ILE A 46 -5.55 -0.34 -32.88
CA ILE A 46 -5.74 -1.16 -34.09
C ILE A 46 -4.49 -2.00 -34.39
N GLN A 47 -3.29 -1.41 -34.32
CA GLN A 47 -2.05 -2.16 -34.54
C GLN A 47 -1.84 -3.22 -33.45
N HIS A 48 -2.22 -2.93 -32.21
CA HIS A 48 -2.23 -3.91 -31.13
C HIS A 48 -3.22 -5.05 -31.41
N ARG A 49 -4.43 -4.76 -31.92
CA ARG A 49 -5.38 -5.78 -32.39
C ARG A 49 -4.88 -6.59 -33.58
N ARG A 50 -4.17 -5.97 -34.53
CA ARG A 50 -3.54 -6.67 -35.65
C ARG A 50 -2.37 -7.55 -35.22
N TRP A 51 -1.56 -7.07 -34.29
CA TRP A 51 -0.52 -7.88 -33.67
C TRP A 51 -1.12 -9.06 -32.91
N GLN A 52 -2.21 -8.86 -32.16
CA GLN A 52 -2.97 -9.93 -31.51
C GLN A 52 -3.48 -10.98 -32.52
N ALA A 53 -4.09 -10.52 -33.62
CA ALA A 53 -4.57 -11.40 -34.69
C ALA A 53 -3.44 -12.12 -35.44
N ARG A 54 -2.24 -11.52 -35.53
CA ARG A 54 -1.04 -12.15 -36.12
C ARG A 54 -0.30 -13.07 -35.15
N ALA A 55 -0.34 -12.78 -33.85
CA ALA A 55 0.35 -13.55 -32.81
C ALA A 55 -0.39 -14.85 -32.47
N LEU A 56 -1.73 -14.87 -32.57
CA LEU A 56 -2.55 -16.09 -32.47
C LEU A 56 -3.66 -16.06 -33.54
N PRO A 57 -3.35 -16.42 -34.80
CA PRO A 57 -4.36 -16.55 -35.85
C PRO A 57 -5.34 -17.70 -35.53
N ASP A 58 -4.88 -18.76 -34.85
CA ASP A 58 -5.69 -19.88 -34.36
C ASP A 58 -5.55 -20.01 -32.83
N GLN A 59 -6.56 -19.55 -32.09
CA GLN A 59 -6.65 -19.74 -30.62
C GLN A 59 -7.09 -21.16 -30.27
N THR A 60 -6.25 -22.17 -30.52
CA THR A 60 -6.53 -23.51 -30.01
C THR A 60 -6.31 -23.54 -28.49
N PRO A 61 -7.10 -24.31 -27.72
CA PRO A 61 -6.96 -24.39 -26.27
C PRO A 61 -5.53 -24.73 -25.82
N GLU A 62 -4.81 -25.60 -26.55
CA GLU A 62 -3.46 -26.03 -26.23
C GLU A 62 -2.45 -24.88 -26.36
N LYS A 63 -2.56 -24.06 -27.42
CA LYS A 63 -1.68 -22.90 -27.62
C LYS A 63 -1.93 -21.85 -26.56
N CYS A 64 -3.20 -21.53 -26.28
CA CYS A 64 -3.57 -20.58 -25.23
C CYS A 64 -3.07 -21.04 -23.86
N LEU A 65 -3.15 -22.34 -23.57
CA LEU A 65 -2.63 -22.94 -22.34
C LEU A 65 -1.11 -22.76 -22.23
N VAL A 66 -0.34 -23.15 -23.25
CA VAL A 66 1.13 -23.03 -23.25
C VAL A 66 1.58 -21.57 -23.08
N MET A 67 0.88 -20.62 -23.72
CA MET A 67 1.20 -19.20 -23.58
C MET A 67 0.93 -18.69 -22.16
N CYS A 68 -0.22 -19.03 -21.58
CA CYS A 68 -0.58 -18.65 -20.20
C CYS A 68 0.32 -19.30 -19.15
N GLN A 69 0.85 -20.51 -19.42
CA GLN A 69 1.85 -21.16 -18.57
C GLN A 69 3.20 -20.44 -18.57
N LYS A 70 3.58 -19.82 -19.70
CA LYS A 70 4.82 -19.04 -19.80
C LYS A 70 4.66 -17.64 -19.20
N ASP A 71 3.54 -16.99 -19.47
CA ASP A 71 3.20 -15.66 -18.99
C ASP A 71 1.67 -15.53 -18.83
N GLY A 72 1.21 -15.43 -17.59
CA GLY A 72 -0.20 -15.37 -17.23
C GLY A 72 -0.92 -14.13 -17.78
N TYR A 73 -0.18 -13.07 -18.14
CA TYR A 73 -0.74 -11.86 -18.74
C TYR A 73 -1.33 -12.09 -20.13
N TRP A 74 -0.96 -13.19 -20.80
CA TRP A 74 -1.56 -13.59 -22.08
C TRP A 74 -3.07 -13.81 -22.00
N LEU A 75 -3.61 -14.13 -20.82
CA LEU A 75 -5.04 -14.33 -20.63
C LEU A 75 -5.87 -13.11 -21.09
N ARG A 76 -5.30 -11.90 -21.02
CA ARG A 76 -5.92 -10.66 -21.55
C ARG A 76 -6.34 -10.76 -23.02
N TYR A 77 -5.68 -11.61 -23.81
CA TYR A 77 -5.87 -11.74 -25.25
C TYR A 77 -6.60 -13.04 -25.65
N VAL A 78 -6.93 -13.90 -24.69
CA VAL A 78 -7.63 -15.16 -24.93
C VAL A 78 -9.14 -14.89 -24.96
N HIS A 79 -9.77 -15.12 -26.12
CA HIS A 79 -11.22 -14.94 -26.28
C HIS A 79 -12.01 -16.12 -25.71
N TYR A 80 -11.54 -17.34 -25.96
CA TYR A 80 -12.15 -18.56 -25.45
C TYR A 80 -11.38 -19.07 -24.24
N GLN A 81 -11.93 -18.84 -23.05
CA GLN A 81 -11.34 -19.28 -21.79
C GLN A 81 -11.91 -20.64 -21.37
N THR A 82 -11.05 -21.50 -20.85
CA THR A 82 -11.45 -22.73 -20.15
C THR A 82 -10.92 -22.67 -18.72
N PRO A 83 -11.48 -23.46 -17.78
CA PRO A 83 -10.96 -23.53 -16.42
C PRO A 83 -9.46 -23.81 -16.38
N GLU A 84 -8.93 -24.66 -17.26
CA GLU A 84 -7.52 -25.04 -17.33
C GLU A 84 -6.64 -23.87 -17.75
N ILE A 85 -7.07 -23.07 -18.73
CA ILE A 85 -6.33 -21.88 -19.20
C ILE A 85 -6.32 -20.82 -18.10
N CYS A 86 -7.47 -20.55 -17.47
CA CYS A 86 -7.57 -19.61 -16.37
C CYS A 86 -6.71 -20.04 -15.18
N GLN A 87 -6.75 -21.33 -14.83
CA GLN A 87 -5.95 -21.93 -13.77
C GLN A 87 -4.47 -21.78 -14.06
N ALA A 88 -4.01 -22.11 -15.26
CA ALA A 88 -2.61 -21.96 -15.65
C ALA A 88 -2.15 -20.50 -15.56
N ALA A 89 -2.93 -19.57 -16.11
CA ALA A 89 -2.61 -18.14 -16.08
C ALA A 89 -2.49 -17.60 -14.64
N VAL A 90 -3.47 -17.90 -13.79
CA VAL A 90 -3.52 -17.44 -12.39
C VAL A 90 -2.45 -18.12 -11.53
N THR A 91 -2.08 -19.36 -11.84
CA THR A 91 -0.98 -20.07 -11.18
C THR A 91 0.37 -19.44 -11.51
N GLN A 92 0.52 -18.91 -12.73
CA GLN A 92 1.74 -18.25 -13.19
C GLN A 92 1.84 -16.81 -12.64
N ASP A 93 0.77 -16.01 -12.79
CA ASP A 93 0.65 -14.66 -12.21
C ASP A 93 -0.76 -14.48 -11.61
N PRO A 94 -0.89 -14.36 -10.27
CA PRO A 94 -2.16 -14.12 -9.61
C PRO A 94 -2.95 -12.91 -10.13
N HIS A 95 -2.29 -11.88 -10.68
CA HIS A 95 -3.01 -10.72 -11.24
C HIS A 95 -3.74 -11.03 -12.54
N ALA A 96 -3.43 -12.14 -13.21
CA ALA A 96 -4.18 -12.62 -14.36
C ALA A 96 -5.67 -12.84 -14.02
N LEU A 97 -6.03 -12.98 -12.73
CA LEU A 97 -7.41 -13.05 -12.27
C LEU A 97 -8.28 -11.87 -12.76
N LYS A 98 -7.66 -10.69 -13.01
CA LYS A 98 -8.35 -9.52 -13.60
C LYS A 98 -8.93 -9.80 -15.00
N PHE A 99 -8.33 -10.72 -15.75
CA PHE A 99 -8.73 -11.05 -17.12
C PHE A 99 -9.61 -12.29 -17.21
N VAL A 100 -9.80 -13.02 -16.11
CA VAL A 100 -10.69 -14.19 -16.05
C VAL A 100 -12.14 -13.73 -16.21
N HIS A 101 -12.90 -14.34 -17.11
CA HIS A 101 -14.34 -14.08 -17.24
C HIS A 101 -15.06 -14.49 -15.95
N GLU A 102 -16.09 -13.74 -15.56
CA GLU A 102 -16.83 -13.94 -14.30
C GLU A 102 -17.29 -15.39 -14.09
N GLN A 103 -17.76 -16.05 -15.15
CA GLN A 103 -18.21 -17.46 -15.10
C GLN A 103 -17.11 -18.47 -14.70
N PHE A 104 -15.83 -18.11 -14.86
CA PHE A 104 -14.69 -18.96 -14.50
C PHE A 104 -14.01 -18.53 -13.19
N LYS A 105 -14.49 -17.46 -12.55
CA LYS A 105 -14.03 -17.06 -11.21
C LYS A 105 -14.67 -17.96 -10.18
N THR A 106 -14.08 -19.13 -9.96
CA THR A 106 -14.50 -20.05 -8.92
C THR A 106 -13.87 -19.68 -7.58
N LEU A 107 -14.50 -20.12 -6.48
CA LEU A 107 -13.97 -19.93 -5.13
C LEU A 107 -12.57 -20.54 -4.98
N SER A 108 -12.33 -21.71 -5.58
CA SER A 108 -11.03 -22.38 -5.56
C SER A 108 -9.95 -21.58 -6.29
N LEU A 109 -10.24 -21.07 -7.48
CA LEU A 109 -9.31 -20.25 -8.27
C LEU A 109 -8.95 -18.95 -7.54
N CYS A 110 -9.97 -18.25 -7.02
CA CYS A 110 -9.77 -17.02 -6.26
C CYS A 110 -8.96 -17.27 -4.97
N LEU A 111 -9.26 -18.34 -4.24
CA LEU A 111 -8.54 -18.68 -3.01
C LEU A 111 -7.07 -19.00 -3.29
N GLN A 112 -6.80 -19.74 -4.37
CA GLN A 112 -5.44 -20.01 -4.78
C GLN A 112 -4.69 -18.71 -5.13
N ALA A 113 -5.30 -17.82 -5.92
CA ALA A 113 -4.71 -16.55 -6.28
C ALA A 113 -4.33 -15.72 -5.04
N VAL A 114 -5.26 -15.62 -4.08
CA VAL A 114 -5.07 -14.87 -2.82
C VAL A 114 -3.99 -15.48 -1.94
N ARG A 115 -3.87 -16.82 -1.90
CA ARG A 115 -2.80 -17.51 -1.16
C ARG A 115 -1.41 -17.18 -1.72
N GLN A 116 -1.29 -17.08 -3.05
CA GLN A 116 -0.03 -16.70 -3.68
C GLN A 116 0.27 -15.20 -3.46
N ARG A 117 -0.73 -14.34 -3.69
CA ARG A 117 -0.59 -12.89 -3.57
C ARG A 117 -1.85 -12.26 -2.99
N GLY A 118 -1.75 -11.74 -1.77
CA GLY A 118 -2.90 -11.28 -0.99
C GLY A 118 -3.54 -10.03 -1.58
N SER A 119 -2.78 -9.18 -2.28
CA SER A 119 -3.34 -7.96 -2.91
C SER A 119 -4.39 -8.25 -3.98
N VAL A 120 -4.43 -9.47 -4.55
CA VAL A 120 -5.39 -9.82 -5.61
C VAL A 120 -6.82 -10.02 -5.07
N ILE A 121 -7.02 -9.99 -3.74
CA ILE A 121 -8.36 -10.04 -3.16
C ILE A 121 -9.27 -8.90 -3.67
N ASP A 122 -8.68 -7.76 -4.05
CA ASP A 122 -9.40 -6.64 -4.67
C ASP A 122 -9.96 -6.96 -6.07
N LEU A 123 -9.40 -7.98 -6.74
CA LEU A 123 -9.85 -8.47 -8.05
C LEU A 123 -10.94 -9.56 -7.93
N VAL A 124 -11.16 -10.08 -6.73
CA VAL A 124 -12.18 -11.10 -6.45
C VAL A 124 -13.56 -10.43 -6.41
N PRO A 125 -14.57 -10.95 -7.13
CA PRO A 125 -15.92 -10.44 -7.04
C PRO A 125 -16.41 -10.43 -5.60
N ARG A 126 -17.03 -9.33 -5.15
CA ARG A 126 -17.40 -9.13 -3.73
C ARG A 126 -18.20 -10.28 -3.13
N HIS A 127 -19.07 -10.90 -3.92
CA HIS A 127 -19.92 -12.01 -3.50
C HIS A 127 -19.17 -13.35 -3.34
N LEU A 128 -17.94 -13.46 -3.85
CA LEU A 128 -17.07 -14.65 -3.74
C LEU A 128 -16.01 -14.50 -2.64
N ILE A 129 -15.85 -13.32 -2.06
CA ILE A 129 -14.89 -13.10 -0.97
C ILE A 129 -15.37 -13.87 0.26
N THR A 130 -14.50 -14.73 0.79
CA THR A 130 -14.76 -15.50 2.01
C THR A 130 -13.82 -15.12 3.14
N TYR A 131 -14.21 -15.46 4.36
CA TYR A 131 -13.34 -15.29 5.53
C TYR A 131 -12.02 -16.05 5.39
N GLU A 132 -12.03 -17.22 4.75
CA GLU A 132 -10.80 -17.99 4.49
C GLU A 132 -9.84 -17.24 3.56
N MET A 133 -10.34 -16.57 2.51
CA MET A 133 -9.52 -15.71 1.66
C MET A 133 -8.94 -14.55 2.46
N CYS A 134 -9.75 -13.88 3.27
CA CYS A 134 -9.29 -12.78 4.12
C CYS A 134 -8.22 -13.22 5.14
N ARG A 135 -8.30 -14.46 5.65
CA ARG A 135 -7.23 -15.06 6.45
C ARG A 135 -5.99 -15.37 5.62
N ALA A 136 -6.15 -15.89 4.41
CA ALA A 136 -5.04 -16.20 3.52
C ALA A 136 -4.22 -14.96 3.13
N VAL A 137 -4.88 -13.79 2.97
CA VAL A 137 -4.22 -12.49 2.76
C VAL A 137 -3.14 -12.20 3.81
N LEU A 138 -3.35 -12.61 5.05
CA LEU A 138 -2.37 -12.39 6.10
C LEU A 138 -1.10 -13.18 5.84
N HIS A 139 -1.17 -14.36 5.21
CA HIS A 139 -0.03 -15.25 5.00
C HIS A 139 0.66 -15.08 3.64
N SER A 140 0.19 -14.17 2.78
CA SER A 140 0.77 -13.94 1.45
C SER A 140 2.12 -13.22 1.49
N MET A 141 2.87 -13.28 0.39
CA MET A 141 4.19 -12.66 0.26
C MET A 141 4.18 -11.13 0.44
N ASP A 142 3.07 -10.48 0.10
CA ASP A 142 2.83 -9.03 0.13
C ASP A 142 1.98 -8.57 1.33
N SER A 143 1.94 -9.40 2.39
CA SER A 143 1.07 -9.27 3.57
C SER A 143 1.02 -7.86 4.20
N TYR A 144 2.11 -7.08 4.17
CA TYR A 144 2.19 -5.80 4.87
C TYR A 144 1.20 -4.73 4.34
N LYS A 145 0.85 -4.78 3.05
CA LYS A 145 -0.19 -3.93 2.44
C LYS A 145 -1.46 -4.71 2.13
N ALA A 146 -1.39 -6.03 1.99
CA ALA A 146 -2.52 -6.81 1.52
C ALA A 146 -3.77 -6.70 2.42
N PHE A 147 -3.60 -6.52 3.73
CA PHE A 147 -4.71 -6.31 4.66
C PHE A 147 -5.57 -5.07 4.35
N SER A 148 -5.02 -4.04 3.70
CA SER A 148 -5.78 -2.83 3.34
C SER A 148 -6.89 -3.11 2.31
N TYR A 149 -6.73 -4.16 1.50
CA TYR A 149 -7.71 -4.60 0.51
C TYR A 149 -8.81 -5.52 1.09
N VAL A 150 -8.66 -5.99 2.34
CA VAL A 150 -9.70 -6.80 2.98
C VAL A 150 -10.95 -5.94 3.21
N PRO A 151 -12.13 -6.36 2.73
CA PRO A 151 -13.35 -5.58 2.93
C PRO A 151 -13.68 -5.38 4.40
N GLU A 152 -14.22 -4.22 4.74
CA GLU A 152 -14.48 -3.79 6.12
C GLU A 152 -15.39 -4.76 6.89
N VAL A 153 -16.36 -5.37 6.19
CA VAL A 153 -17.26 -6.42 6.70
C VAL A 153 -16.50 -7.65 7.24
N PHE A 154 -15.35 -8.00 6.64
CA PHE A 154 -14.53 -9.14 7.07
C PHE A 154 -13.47 -8.78 8.12
N ARG A 155 -13.28 -7.49 8.44
CA ARG A 155 -12.35 -7.02 9.48
C ARG A 155 -12.94 -7.26 10.87
N THR A 156 -13.09 -8.53 11.23
CA THR A 156 -13.52 -8.96 12.57
C THR A 156 -12.40 -8.68 13.60
N PRO A 157 -12.72 -8.58 14.90
CA PRO A 157 -11.71 -8.41 15.94
C PRO A 157 -10.58 -9.46 15.88
N ASP A 158 -10.91 -10.72 15.57
CA ASP A 158 -9.94 -11.80 15.44
C ASP A 158 -9.03 -11.64 14.22
N LEU A 159 -9.58 -11.26 13.08
CA LEU A 159 -8.79 -11.01 11.88
C LEU A 159 -7.88 -9.79 12.05
N CYS A 160 -8.42 -8.70 12.61
CA CYS A 160 -7.66 -7.50 12.98
C CYS A 160 -6.51 -7.84 13.94
N LEU A 161 -6.77 -8.64 14.97
CA LEU A 161 -5.75 -9.09 15.91
C LEU A 161 -4.68 -9.94 15.24
N ALA A 162 -5.08 -10.86 14.35
CA ALA A 162 -4.14 -11.68 13.60
C ALA A 162 -3.27 -10.82 12.66
N ALA A 163 -3.84 -9.80 12.04
CA ALA A 163 -3.12 -8.86 11.18
C ALA A 163 -2.05 -8.08 11.95
N VAL A 164 -2.41 -7.44 13.06
CA VAL A 164 -1.47 -6.62 13.84
C VAL A 164 -0.35 -7.43 14.49
N LYS A 165 -0.61 -8.69 14.85
CA LYS A 165 0.42 -9.60 15.37
C LYS A 165 1.48 -9.93 14.31
N ARG A 166 1.11 -9.93 13.03
CA ARG A 166 2.05 -10.14 11.92
C ARG A 166 2.78 -8.85 11.58
N SER A 167 2.07 -7.74 11.50
CA SER A 167 2.63 -6.41 11.26
C SER A 167 1.89 -5.36 12.06
N GLY A 168 2.57 -4.70 13.02
CA GLY A 168 1.96 -3.65 13.84
C GLY A 168 1.41 -2.49 13.01
N GLU A 169 1.99 -2.24 11.83
CA GLU A 169 1.54 -1.22 10.87
C GLU A 169 0.13 -1.47 10.32
N CYS A 170 -0.39 -2.70 10.39
CA CYS A 170 -1.76 -3.01 9.99
C CYS A 170 -2.82 -2.22 10.79
N LEU A 171 -2.44 -1.68 11.97
CA LEU A 171 -3.32 -0.82 12.77
C LEU A 171 -3.80 0.42 11.99
N SER A 172 -2.98 0.93 11.05
CA SER A 172 -3.35 2.06 10.17
C SER A 172 -4.58 1.79 9.29
N TYR A 173 -4.92 0.52 9.05
CA TYR A 173 -6.09 0.11 8.26
C TYR A 173 -7.26 -0.34 9.14
N ILE A 174 -7.17 -0.22 10.47
CA ILE A 174 -8.27 -0.58 11.38
C ILE A 174 -8.98 0.71 11.79
N ILE A 175 -10.27 0.79 11.45
CA ILE A 175 -11.11 1.94 11.80
C ILE A 175 -11.19 2.13 13.32
N PRO A 176 -11.36 3.36 13.81
CA PRO A 176 -11.34 3.67 15.24
C PRO A 176 -12.27 2.79 16.09
N SER A 177 -13.50 2.53 15.63
CA SER A 177 -14.47 1.70 16.34
C SER A 177 -14.07 0.22 16.51
N LYS A 178 -13.07 -0.25 15.75
CA LYS A 178 -12.52 -1.62 15.82
C LYS A 178 -11.17 -1.69 16.53
N GLN A 179 -10.61 -0.56 16.94
CA GLN A 179 -9.35 -0.50 17.69
C GLN A 179 -9.60 -0.75 19.19
N SER A 180 -9.73 -2.02 19.58
CA SER A 180 -9.78 -2.38 21.00
C SER A 180 -8.40 -2.24 21.67
N LEU A 181 -8.38 -2.05 23.00
CA LEU A 181 -7.15 -2.06 23.80
C LEU A 181 -6.26 -3.28 23.51
N ARG A 182 -6.89 -4.46 23.36
CA ARG A 182 -6.21 -5.72 23.02
C ARG A 182 -5.51 -5.67 21.66
N ILE A 183 -6.16 -5.07 20.65
CA ILE A 183 -5.59 -4.91 19.30
C ILE A 183 -4.47 -3.88 19.33
N CYS A 184 -4.68 -2.71 19.94
CA CYS A 184 -3.67 -1.66 20.05
C CYS A 184 -2.41 -2.15 20.78
N LYS A 185 -2.57 -2.81 21.94
CA LYS A 185 -1.44 -3.41 22.67
C LYS A 185 -0.71 -4.45 21.82
N ALA A 186 -1.42 -5.30 21.09
CA ALA A 186 -0.79 -6.30 20.22
C ALA A 186 -0.01 -5.66 19.06
N ALA A 187 -0.53 -4.58 18.47
CA ALA A 187 0.15 -3.82 17.42
C ALA A 187 1.43 -3.16 17.94
N ILE A 188 1.33 -2.46 19.07
CA ILE A 188 2.46 -1.77 19.72
C ILE A 188 3.53 -2.77 20.16
N LYS A 189 3.12 -3.92 20.72
CA LYS A 189 4.06 -5.00 21.06
C LYS A 189 4.84 -5.50 19.85
N LYS A 190 4.22 -5.50 18.66
CA LYS A 190 4.87 -5.93 17.42
C LYS A 190 5.74 -4.83 16.79
N SER A 191 5.31 -3.58 16.85
CA SER A 191 6.04 -2.40 16.41
C SER A 191 5.64 -1.22 17.30
N PRO A 192 6.52 -0.75 18.21
CA PRO A 192 6.19 0.35 19.11
C PRO A 192 5.77 1.64 18.38
N ALA A 193 6.31 1.87 17.18
CA ALA A 193 5.91 2.97 16.29
C ALA A 193 4.44 2.89 15.82
N ALA A 194 3.77 1.73 15.95
CA ALA A 194 2.34 1.60 15.66
C ALA A 194 1.46 2.49 16.56
N LEU A 195 1.99 3.01 17.68
CA LEU A 195 1.31 4.02 18.50
C LEU A 195 0.78 5.19 17.67
N ARG A 196 1.49 5.60 16.62
CA ARG A 196 1.09 6.70 15.71
C ARG A 196 -0.23 6.45 14.98
N HIS A 197 -0.68 5.19 14.91
CA HIS A 197 -1.91 4.77 14.23
C HIS A 197 -3.07 4.51 15.19
N VAL A 198 -2.85 4.64 16.51
CA VAL A 198 -3.92 4.56 17.50
C VAL A 198 -4.77 5.82 17.41
N HIS A 199 -6.08 5.65 17.22
CA HIS A 199 -7.01 6.77 17.17
C HIS A 199 -6.99 7.55 18.50
N PRO A 200 -7.05 8.89 18.50
CA PRO A 200 -6.99 9.69 19.73
C PRO A 200 -8.00 9.28 20.81
N GLU A 201 -9.21 8.87 20.43
CA GLU A 201 -10.24 8.39 21.37
C GLU A 201 -9.86 7.09 22.09
N ASN A 202 -9.04 6.25 21.45
CA ASN A 202 -8.57 4.98 22.00
C ASN A 202 -7.17 5.08 22.64
N LEU A 203 -6.55 6.27 22.56
CA LEU A 203 -5.20 6.49 23.04
C LEU A 203 -5.19 6.80 24.54
N THR A 204 -4.88 5.78 25.33
CA THR A 204 -4.75 5.91 26.79
C THR A 204 -3.31 6.20 27.19
N GLU A 205 -3.13 6.80 28.37
CA GLU A 205 -1.79 6.97 28.96
C GLU A 205 -1.10 5.62 29.18
N GLU A 206 -1.87 4.57 29.55
CA GLU A 206 -1.36 3.22 29.68
C GLU A 206 -0.75 2.70 28.36
N LEU A 207 -1.38 2.96 27.21
CA LEU A 207 -0.84 2.59 25.90
C LEU A 207 0.42 3.39 25.55
N CYS A 208 0.44 4.69 25.84
CA CYS A 208 1.62 5.54 25.65
C CYS A 208 2.80 5.03 26.47
N LEU A 209 2.58 4.78 27.77
CA LEU A 209 3.60 4.25 28.66
C LEU A 209 4.08 2.88 28.20
N TYR A 210 3.17 1.98 27.82
CA TYR A 210 3.51 0.65 27.30
C TYR A 210 4.38 0.73 26.04
N ALA A 211 4.06 1.62 25.09
CA ALA A 211 4.84 1.80 23.87
C ALA A 211 6.25 2.32 24.17
N VAL A 212 6.35 3.35 25.02
CA VAL A 212 7.62 3.94 25.43
C VAL A 212 8.49 2.95 26.19
N GLN A 213 7.89 2.10 27.03
CA GLN A 213 8.62 1.03 27.75
C GLN A 213 9.21 -0.03 26.82
N LEU A 214 8.63 -0.23 25.63
CA LEU A 214 9.17 -1.14 24.63
C LEU A 214 10.25 -0.50 23.77
N ASP A 215 10.08 0.77 23.41
CA ASP A 215 11.05 1.57 22.66
C ASP A 215 10.85 3.06 22.98
N TYR A 216 11.88 3.70 23.54
CA TYR A 216 11.84 5.12 23.88
C TYR A 216 11.51 6.03 22.69
N CYS A 217 11.82 5.61 21.45
CA CYS A 217 11.48 6.38 20.24
C CYS A 217 9.97 6.56 20.06
N ALA A 218 9.15 5.69 20.66
CA ALA A 218 7.70 5.82 20.63
C ALA A 218 7.19 7.11 21.29
N LEU A 219 8.01 7.75 22.15
CA LEU A 219 7.68 9.05 22.75
C LEU A 219 7.42 10.13 21.70
N ALA A 220 8.05 10.04 20.52
CA ALA A 220 7.81 10.94 19.39
C ALA A 220 6.36 10.93 18.87
N TYR A 221 5.61 9.87 19.16
CA TYR A 221 4.20 9.73 18.76
C TYR A 221 3.21 9.97 19.91
N VAL A 222 3.70 10.25 21.13
CA VAL A 222 2.85 10.56 22.28
C VAL A 222 2.41 12.02 22.21
N PRO A 223 1.10 12.32 22.16
CA PRO A 223 0.63 13.69 22.09
C PRO A 223 0.92 14.45 23.38
N ARG A 224 0.97 15.78 23.28
CA ARG A 224 1.36 16.69 24.37
C ARG A 224 0.55 16.49 25.65
N GLU A 225 -0.73 16.16 25.52
CA GLU A 225 -1.65 15.95 26.63
C GLU A 225 -1.35 14.65 27.40
N LYS A 226 -0.67 13.69 26.76
CA LYS A 226 -0.32 12.37 27.31
C LYS A 226 1.16 12.21 27.65
N GLN A 227 1.99 13.22 27.40
CA GLN A 227 3.37 13.28 27.90
C GLN A 227 3.38 13.64 29.39
N THR A 228 2.95 12.68 30.22
CA THR A 228 3.03 12.81 31.68
C THR A 228 4.46 12.60 32.15
N ARG A 229 4.73 13.04 33.39
CA ARG A 229 6.05 12.85 34.01
C ARG A 229 6.53 11.40 33.93
N GLN A 230 5.62 10.45 34.18
CA GLN A 230 5.93 9.02 34.15
C GLN A 230 6.32 8.54 32.75
N VAL A 231 5.55 8.94 31.71
CA VAL A 231 5.83 8.55 30.32
C VAL A 231 7.18 9.13 29.84
N CYS A 232 7.45 10.40 30.11
CA CYS A 232 8.70 11.05 29.69
C CYS A 232 9.92 10.46 30.41
N LEU A 233 9.85 10.26 31.74
CA LEU A 233 10.95 9.67 32.50
C LEU A 233 11.20 8.22 32.07
N ALA A 234 10.17 7.43 31.77
CA ALA A 234 10.35 6.07 31.26
C ALA A 234 11.18 6.04 29.96
N ALA A 235 10.99 7.00 29.06
CA ALA A 235 11.78 7.12 27.84
C ALA A 235 13.23 7.56 28.12
N ILE A 236 13.39 8.60 28.94
CA ILE A 236 14.71 9.18 29.28
C ILE A 236 15.59 8.17 30.04
N HIS A 237 14.97 7.38 30.92
CA HIS A 237 15.67 6.32 31.65
C HIS A 237 16.18 5.20 30.75
N GLN A 238 15.57 4.97 29.58
CA GLN A 238 16.17 4.12 28.56
C GLN A 238 17.30 4.87 27.83
N CYS A 239 16.98 6.00 27.19
CA CYS A 239 17.92 6.79 26.41
C CYS A 239 17.79 8.28 26.73
N GLY A 240 18.89 8.92 27.15
CA GLY A 240 18.88 10.35 27.52
C GLY A 240 18.44 11.25 26.35
N SER A 241 18.74 10.86 25.11
CA SER A 241 18.33 11.57 23.90
C SER A 241 16.82 11.57 23.66
N ALA A 242 16.04 10.77 24.41
CA ALA A 242 14.58 10.84 24.41
C ALA A 242 14.05 12.21 24.86
N LEU A 243 14.88 13.01 25.56
CA LEU A 243 14.55 14.40 25.91
C LEU A 243 14.21 15.25 24.67
N ASN A 244 14.78 14.93 23.50
CA ASN A 244 14.44 15.58 22.23
C ASN A 244 12.95 15.45 21.82
N TYR A 245 12.27 14.41 22.30
CA TYR A 245 10.87 14.16 22.00
C TYR A 245 9.92 14.72 23.06
N VAL A 246 10.46 15.21 24.19
CA VAL A 246 9.65 15.85 25.24
C VAL A 246 9.30 17.26 24.80
N TYR A 247 8.00 17.58 24.75
CA TYR A 247 7.56 18.94 24.46
C TYR A 247 8.18 19.91 25.48
N PRO A 248 8.66 21.10 25.08
CA PRO A 248 9.29 22.05 25.98
C PRO A 248 8.44 22.34 27.23
N GLU A 249 7.11 22.32 27.12
CA GLU A 249 6.15 22.55 28.23
C GLU A 249 6.11 21.45 29.27
N ARG A 250 6.62 20.27 28.92
CA ARG A 250 6.61 19.08 29.75
C ARG A 250 7.99 18.79 30.35
N GLN A 251 9.04 19.50 29.93
CA GLN A 251 10.37 19.32 30.50
C GLN A 251 10.40 19.78 31.96
N THR A 252 10.99 18.94 32.82
CA THR A 252 11.28 19.28 34.22
C THR A 252 12.78 19.25 34.46
N LEU A 253 13.25 19.95 35.50
CA LEU A 253 14.67 19.95 35.89
C LEU A 253 15.21 18.52 36.12
N GLU A 254 14.39 17.63 36.66
CA GLU A 254 14.71 16.23 36.87
C GLU A 254 14.93 15.47 35.56
N MET A 255 14.04 15.66 34.58
CA MET A 255 14.19 15.05 33.25
C MET A 255 15.48 15.50 32.58
N CYS A 256 15.77 16.80 32.62
CA CYS A 256 16.99 17.37 32.05
C CYS A 256 18.25 16.83 32.73
N ARG A 257 18.28 16.80 34.07
CA ARG A 257 19.40 16.23 34.84
C ARG A 257 19.60 14.76 34.52
N SER A 258 18.53 13.96 34.49
CA SER A 258 18.62 12.54 34.15
C SER A 258 19.12 12.29 32.73
N ALA A 259 18.75 13.14 31.76
CA ALA A 259 19.23 13.03 30.38
C ALA A 259 20.70 13.42 30.23
N ILE A 260 21.12 14.53 30.86
CA ILE A 260 22.51 15.03 30.84
C ILE A 260 23.45 14.05 31.54
N GLN A 261 23.02 13.45 32.65
CA GLN A 261 23.84 12.46 33.37
C GLN A 261 24.14 11.23 32.51
N LYS A 262 23.25 10.86 31.58
CA LYS A 262 23.46 9.75 30.64
C LYS A 262 24.39 10.13 29.49
N ASP A 263 24.20 11.32 28.93
CA ASP A 263 25.04 11.87 27.88
C ASP A 263 25.01 13.41 27.94
N PRO A 264 26.17 14.05 28.21
CA PRO A 264 26.28 15.51 28.26
C PRO A 264 25.80 16.23 27.00
N GLN A 265 25.83 15.59 25.82
CA GLN A 265 25.32 16.19 24.57
C GLN A 265 23.81 16.49 24.63
N ASN A 266 23.06 15.81 25.50
CA ASN A 266 21.64 16.08 25.72
C ASN A 266 21.37 17.48 26.32
N MET A 267 22.40 18.21 26.76
CA MET A 267 22.28 19.62 27.14
C MET A 267 21.69 20.48 26.01
N LEU A 268 21.96 20.14 24.74
CA LEU A 268 21.40 20.82 23.57
C LEU A 268 19.86 20.65 23.44
N SER A 269 19.29 19.64 24.10
CA SER A 269 17.87 19.33 24.09
C SER A 269 17.10 20.02 25.21
N VAL A 270 17.78 20.69 26.13
CA VAL A 270 17.18 21.39 27.27
C VAL A 270 16.58 22.71 26.80
N ARG A 271 15.26 22.84 26.95
CA ARG A 271 14.46 24.01 26.55
C ARG A 271 13.62 24.58 27.69
N ILE A 272 13.87 24.13 28.92
CA ILE A 272 13.14 24.60 30.10
C ILE A 272 13.48 26.07 30.43
N PHE A 273 14.68 26.53 30.05
CA PHE A 273 15.17 27.88 30.33
C PHE A 273 14.66 28.94 29.35
N ASP A 274 14.21 28.54 28.16
CA ASP A 274 13.55 29.45 27.19
C ASP A 274 12.19 29.98 27.70
N ARG A 275 11.74 29.52 28.88
CA ARG A 275 10.51 29.91 29.56
C ARG A 275 10.73 30.88 30.72
N ILE A 276 11.97 31.06 31.14
CA ILE A 276 12.30 31.99 32.20
C ILE A 276 12.42 33.34 31.53
N ASP A 277 11.44 34.21 31.81
CA ASP A 277 11.54 35.63 31.49
C ASP A 277 12.90 36.13 32.03
N PRO A 278 13.81 36.67 31.19
CA PRO A 278 15.16 37.05 31.63
C PRO A 278 15.16 38.09 32.77
N PHE A 279 14.00 38.65 33.10
CA PHE A 279 13.79 39.60 34.18
C PHE A 279 13.36 38.98 35.53
N ASN A 280 13.11 37.67 35.62
CA ASN A 280 12.65 37.03 36.87
C ASN A 280 13.66 36.02 37.42
N ALA A 281 14.95 36.36 37.34
CA ALA A 281 16.07 35.59 37.88
C ALA A 281 16.27 35.80 39.40
N SER A 282 15.22 35.63 40.20
CA SER A 282 15.28 35.80 41.66
C SER A 282 15.08 34.50 42.46
N SER A 283 14.97 33.36 41.80
CA SER A 283 14.89 32.07 42.49
C SER A 283 15.59 30.97 41.69
N LEU A 284 16.92 30.97 41.77
CA LEU A 284 17.78 29.83 41.49
C LEU A 284 17.94 28.98 42.75
#